data_AF-A0A2W2B5V4-F1
#
_entry.id   AF-A0A2W2B5V4-F1
#
_cell.length_a   1.000
_cell.length_b   1.000
_cell.length_c   1.000
_cell.angle_alpha   90.00
_cell.angle_beta   90.00
_cell.angle_gamma   90.00
#
_symmetry.space_group_name_H-M   'P 1'
#
loop_
_entity.id
_entity.type
_entity.pdbx_description
1 polymer ?
#
loop_
_entity_poly.entity_id
_entity_poly.type
_entity_poly.pdbx_seq_one_letter_code
_entity_poly.pdbx_strand_id
1 'polypeptide(L)'
;MKIFLLPALILLLFNSCGYKNSKQQKELILHADREAPLGWLHLQLYADSSFEFHSKGIRMDDKYVGTFSIIADTLKLSFRDSVPKAISTKLLFTKTGLVYLGSPGGLVYQINKISPRY
;
A
#
# COMPACT_ATOMS: atom_id res chain seq x y z
N MET A 1 14.08 60.93 0.99
CA MET A 1 14.14 59.68 1.78
C MET A 1 13.43 58.58 1.03
N LYS A 2 14.15 57.75 0.29
CA LYS A 2 13.61 56.53 -0.32
C LYS A 2 14.68 55.46 -0.21
N ILE A 3 14.21 54.23 0.01
CA ILE A 3 14.95 52.96 0.12
C ILE A 3 15.30 52.62 1.57
N PHE A 4 14.42 51.85 2.21
CA PHE A 4 14.77 50.91 3.27
C PHE A 4 13.71 49.80 3.43
N LEU A 5 13.15 49.29 2.33
CA LEU A 5 12.21 48.15 2.36
C LEU A 5 12.67 46.94 1.53
N LEU A 6 13.86 46.98 0.92
CA LEU A 6 14.40 45.88 0.12
C LEU A 6 14.96 44.69 0.92
N PRO A 7 15.56 44.83 2.12
CA PRO A 7 16.22 43.68 2.77
C PRO A 7 15.21 42.71 3.43
N ALA A 8 13.96 43.11 3.65
CA ALA A 8 12.94 42.25 4.26
C ALA A 8 12.39 41.18 3.30
N LEU A 9 12.43 41.41 1.98
CA LEU A 9 11.88 40.48 0.99
C LEU A 9 12.81 39.28 0.71
N ILE A 10 14.11 39.44 0.94
CA ILE A 10 15.13 38.41 0.64
C ILE A 10 15.11 37.28 1.70
N LEU A 11 14.69 37.56 2.93
CA LEU A 11 14.61 36.58 4.02
C LEU A 11 13.46 35.56 3.87
N LEU A 12 12.46 35.84 3.04
CA LEU A 12 11.31 34.94 2.84
C LEU A 12 11.58 33.81 1.82
N LEU A 13 12.68 33.87 1.07
CA LEU A 13 12.99 32.89 0.03
C LEU A 13 13.75 31.65 0.53
N PHE A 14 14.22 31.63 1.78
CA PHE A 14 15.03 30.53 2.32
C PHE A 14 14.24 29.43 3.04
N ASN A 15 12.92 29.53 3.15
CA ASN A 15 12.09 28.51 3.82
C ASN A 15 11.57 27.38 2.90
N SER A 16 11.96 27.35 1.62
CA SER A 16 11.63 26.21 0.75
C SER A 16 12.65 25.07 0.90
N CYS A 17 12.85 24.61 2.13
CA CYS A 17 13.55 23.35 2.37
C CYS A 17 12.53 22.21 2.18
N GLY A 18 12.27 21.89 0.92
CA GLY A 18 11.44 20.75 0.54
C GLY A 18 12.13 19.46 0.96
N TYR A 19 11.81 18.98 2.17
CA TYR A 19 12.18 17.65 2.64
C TYR A 19 11.44 16.61 1.77
N LYS A 20 11.97 16.36 0.56
CA LYS A 20 11.61 15.20 -0.23
C LYS A 20 12.22 14.00 0.46
N ASN A 21 11.44 13.47 1.38
CA ASN A 21 11.61 12.14 1.94
C ASN A 21 11.49 11.17 0.75
N SER A 22 12.60 10.93 0.06
CA SER A 22 12.71 9.96 -1.03
C SER A 22 12.58 8.56 -0.42
N LYS A 23 11.38 8.19 0.01
CA LYS A 23 11.02 6.78 0.11
C LYS A 23 11.21 6.24 -1.29
N GLN A 24 12.22 5.39 -1.50
CA GLN A 24 12.32 4.59 -2.72
C GLN A 24 10.93 4.01 -3.01
N GLN A 25 10.34 4.45 -4.13
CA GLN A 25 9.01 4.04 -4.51
C GLN A 25 9.09 2.57 -4.87
N LYS A 26 8.52 1.70 -4.03
CA LYS A 26 8.49 0.27 -4.29
C LYS A 26 7.66 0.00 -5.54
N GLU A 27 8.20 -0.79 -6.46
CA GLU A 27 7.48 -1.18 -7.68
C GLU A 27 6.31 -2.08 -7.30
N LEU A 28 5.08 -1.60 -7.53
CA LEU A 28 3.85 -2.34 -7.25
C LEU A 28 3.59 -3.33 -8.38
N ILE A 29 3.52 -4.63 -8.05
CA ILE A 29 3.32 -5.71 -9.03
C ILE A 29 1.89 -6.28 -9.00
N LEU A 30 1.19 -6.13 -7.88
CA LEU A 30 -0.18 -6.60 -7.74
C LEU A 30 -0.94 -5.71 -6.77
N HIS A 31 -2.17 -5.36 -7.15
CA HIS A 31 -3.13 -4.73 -6.28
C HIS A 31 -4.41 -5.58 -6.30
N ALA A 32 -4.93 -5.92 -5.13
CA ALA A 32 -6.24 -6.54 -4.99
C ALA A 32 -7.02 -5.90 -3.85
N ASP A 33 -8.31 -5.67 -4.04
CA ASP A 33 -9.16 -5.10 -3.00
C ASP A 33 -10.54 -5.75 -2.94
N ARG A 34 -11.26 -5.48 -1.85
CA ARG A 34 -12.67 -5.85 -1.67
C ARG A 34 -13.34 -4.89 -0.71
N GLU A 35 -14.59 -4.56 -1.00
CA GLU A 35 -15.48 -3.93 -0.03
C GLU A 35 -15.78 -4.89 1.13
N ALA A 36 -15.82 -4.34 2.34
CA ALA A 36 -16.22 -5.01 3.56
C ALA A 36 -17.40 -4.23 4.19
N PRO A 37 -18.25 -4.87 5.01
CA PRO A 37 -19.45 -4.21 5.56
C PRO A 37 -19.21 -2.87 6.24
N LEU A 38 -18.01 -2.62 6.77
CA LEU A 38 -17.63 -1.38 7.44
C LEU A 38 -16.37 -0.73 6.86
N GLY A 39 -16.03 -1.02 5.59
CA GLY A 39 -14.90 -0.40 4.92
C GLY A 39 -14.32 -1.17 3.74
N TRP A 40 -13.00 -1.18 3.60
CA TRP A 40 -12.28 -1.72 2.46
C TRP A 40 -11.04 -2.50 2.89
N LEU A 41 -10.80 -3.62 2.23
CA LEU A 41 -9.57 -4.39 2.36
C LEU A 41 -8.73 -4.17 1.11
N HIS A 42 -7.46 -3.80 1.28
CA HIS A 42 -6.52 -3.63 0.18
C HIS A 42 -5.27 -4.46 0.42
N LEU A 43 -4.82 -5.20 -0.60
CA LEU A 43 -3.56 -5.92 -0.61
C LEU A 43 -2.70 -5.41 -1.77
N GLN A 44 -1.48 -5.02 -1.45
CA GLN A 44 -0.47 -4.57 -2.39
C GLN A 44 0.77 -5.44 -2.26
N LEU A 45 1.21 -6.01 -3.37
CA LEU A 45 2.48 -6.75 -3.46
C LEU A 45 3.49 -5.94 -4.25
N TYR A 46 4.73 -5.93 -3.79
CA TYR A 46 5.81 -5.18 -4.40
C TYR A 46 6.90 -6.12 -4.96
N ALA A 47 7.66 -5.63 -5.94
CA ALA A 47 8.73 -6.40 -6.60
C ALA A 47 9.84 -6.85 -5.63
N ASP A 48 10.04 -6.14 -4.52
CA ASP A 48 11.00 -6.48 -3.45
C ASP A 48 10.52 -7.62 -2.53
N SER A 49 9.47 -8.35 -2.93
CA SER A 49 8.83 -9.41 -2.14
C SER A 49 8.20 -8.94 -0.82
N SER A 50 8.01 -7.63 -0.65
CA SER A 50 7.23 -7.08 0.46
C SER A 50 5.75 -6.90 0.10
N PHE A 51 4.90 -6.85 1.11
CA PHE A 51 3.49 -6.50 0.92
C PHE A 51 3.01 -5.47 1.94
N GLU A 52 1.93 -4.80 1.57
CA GLU A 52 1.10 -4.00 2.47
C GLU A 52 -0.34 -4.48 2.40
N PHE A 53 -0.94 -4.74 3.56
CA PHE A 53 -2.36 -5.04 3.71
C PHE A 53 -3.01 -3.95 4.55
N HIS A 54 -4.03 -3.29 4.02
CA HIS A 54 -4.74 -2.21 4.69
C HIS A 54 -6.17 -2.66 4.95
N SER A 55 -6.58 -2.61 6.21
CA SER A 55 -7.96 -2.81 6.64
C SER A 55 -8.53 -1.46 7.03
N LYS A 56 -9.14 -0.80 6.04
CA LYS A 56 -9.75 0.51 6.23
C LYS A 56 -11.20 0.35 6.63
N GLY A 57 -11.66 1.16 7.56
CA GLY A 57 -13.06 1.29 7.93
C GLY A 57 -13.34 2.66 8.52
N ILE A 58 -14.58 2.88 8.92
CA ILE A 58 -15.03 4.21 9.41
C ILE A 58 -14.22 4.67 10.64
N ARG A 59 -13.79 3.73 11.49
CA ARG A 59 -13.08 4.02 12.75
C ARG A 59 -11.66 3.45 12.83
N MET A 60 -11.24 2.66 11.85
CA MET A 60 -9.95 1.95 11.87
C MET A 60 -9.27 2.10 10.52
N ASP A 61 -7.97 2.37 10.52
CA ASP A 61 -7.11 2.35 9.33
C ASP A 61 -5.84 1.57 9.69
N ASP A 62 -6.00 0.26 9.82
CA ASP A 62 -4.93 -0.62 10.24
C ASP A 62 -4.10 -1.03 9.02
N LYS A 63 -2.79 -0.79 9.11
CA LYS A 63 -1.80 -1.18 8.11
C LYS A 63 -0.93 -2.29 8.64
N TYR A 64 -0.90 -3.39 7.89
CA TYR A 64 -0.11 -4.57 8.17
C TYR A 64 0.93 -4.76 7.07
N VAL A 65 2.17 -5.08 7.45
CA VAL A 65 3.28 -5.23 6.52
C VAL A 65 3.99 -6.55 6.73
N GLY A 66 4.67 -6.99 5.69
CA GLY A 66 5.42 -8.24 5.75
C GLY A 66 6.09 -8.58 4.44
N THR A 67 6.44 -9.85 4.30
CA THR A 67 6.97 -10.42 3.06
C THR A 67 6.03 -11.48 2.52
N PHE A 68 6.12 -11.75 1.22
CA PHE A 68 5.35 -12.80 0.60
C PHE A 68 6.24 -13.76 -0.18
N SER A 69 5.73 -14.97 -0.40
CA SER A 69 6.28 -15.90 -1.38
C SER A 69 5.15 -16.50 -2.21
N ILE A 70 5.47 -16.88 -3.44
CA ILE A 70 4.53 -17.57 -4.33
C ILE A 70 5.07 -18.99 -4.54
N ILE A 71 4.25 -19.99 -4.21
CA ILE A 71 4.57 -21.40 -4.40
C ILE A 71 3.46 -21.97 -5.28
N ALA A 72 3.79 -22.33 -6.51
CA ALA A 72 2.82 -22.67 -7.56
C ALA A 72 1.77 -21.55 -7.73
N ASP A 73 0.51 -21.83 -7.42
CA ASP A 73 -0.63 -20.92 -7.51
C ASP A 73 -1.02 -20.31 -6.15
N THR A 74 -0.18 -20.50 -5.12
CA THR A 74 -0.48 -20.05 -3.76
C THR A 74 0.43 -18.90 -3.33
N LEU A 75 -0.18 -17.77 -3.00
CA LEU A 75 0.44 -16.64 -2.32
C LEU A 75 0.48 -16.91 -0.81
N LYS A 76 1.67 -16.92 -0.22
CA LYS A 76 1.88 -17.05 1.23
C LYS A 76 2.35 -15.71 1.80
N LEU A 77 1.61 -15.17 2.77
CA LEU A 77 1.92 -13.93 3.49
C LEU A 77 2.61 -14.25 4.82
N SER A 78 3.72 -13.57 5.08
CA SER A 78 4.45 -13.59 6.34
C SER A 78 4.38 -12.21 6.97
N PHE A 79 3.44 -12.03 7.91
CA PHE A 79 3.25 -10.77 8.63
C PHE A 79 4.40 -10.52 9.61
N ARG A 80 4.83 -9.26 9.72
CA ARG A 80 5.92 -8.87 10.62
C ARG A 80 5.50 -8.87 12.09
N ASP A 81 4.37 -8.24 12.38
CA ASP A 81 3.97 -7.94 13.77
C ASP A 81 2.74 -8.77 14.19
N SER A 82 1.62 -8.58 13.51
CA SER A 82 0.36 -9.26 13.82
C SER A 82 -0.38 -9.68 12.56
N VAL A 83 -1.16 -10.76 12.68
CA VAL A 83 -1.97 -11.28 11.59
C VAL A 83 -3.39 -10.70 11.71
N PRO A 84 -3.88 -9.96 10.69
CA PRO A 84 -5.23 -9.43 10.68
C PRO A 84 -6.26 -10.56 10.59
N LYS A 85 -7.36 -10.45 11.33
CA LYS A 85 -8.48 -11.41 11.25
C LYS A 85 -9.20 -11.39 9.90
N ALA A 86 -9.09 -10.29 9.16
CA ALA A 86 -9.83 -10.06 7.92
C ALA A 86 -9.23 -10.75 6.68
N ILE A 87 -8.09 -11.42 6.80
CA ILE A 87 -7.38 -12.06 5.69
C ILE A 87 -6.74 -13.40 6.12
N SER A 88 -6.59 -14.33 5.19
CA SER A 88 -5.80 -15.56 5.39
C SER A 88 -4.32 -15.33 5.07
N THR A 89 -3.42 -16.07 5.73
CA THR A 89 -1.99 -16.06 5.41
C THR A 89 -1.67 -16.81 4.13
N LYS A 90 -2.62 -17.57 3.58
CA LYS A 90 -2.47 -18.27 2.30
C LYS A 90 -3.65 -17.93 1.39
N LEU A 91 -3.35 -17.50 0.17
CA LEU A 91 -4.35 -17.14 -0.83
C LEU A 91 -4.05 -17.85 -2.15
N LEU A 92 -5.09 -18.36 -2.79
CA LEU A 92 -5.01 -19.00 -4.10
C LEU A 92 -5.20 -17.94 -5.20
N PHE A 93 -4.28 -17.90 -6.17
CA PHE A 93 -4.48 -17.13 -7.39
C PHE A 93 -5.62 -17.75 -8.21
N THR A 94 -6.56 -16.93 -8.62
CA THR A 94 -7.68 -17.31 -9.50
C THR A 94 -7.73 -16.36 -10.69
N LYS A 95 -8.61 -16.63 -11.65
CA LYS A 95 -8.76 -15.76 -12.83
C LYS A 95 -9.14 -14.32 -12.47
N THR A 96 -9.90 -14.12 -11.40
CA THR A 96 -10.50 -12.82 -11.05
C THR A 96 -9.87 -12.17 -9.81
N GLY A 97 -9.08 -12.91 -9.04
CA GLY A 97 -8.57 -12.42 -7.77
C GLY A 97 -7.85 -13.47 -6.93
N LEU A 98 -7.72 -13.17 -5.64
CA LEU A 98 -7.11 -14.03 -4.63
C LEU A 98 -8.19 -14.60 -3.72
N VAL A 99 -8.29 -15.91 -3.60
CA VAL A 99 -9.26 -16.58 -2.71
C VAL A 99 -8.55 -17.03 -1.44
N TYR A 100 -9.17 -16.84 -0.27
CA TYR A 100 -8.59 -17.27 1.00
C TYR A 100 -8.59 -18.80 1.12
N LEU A 101 -7.46 -19.38 1.52
CA LEU A 101 -7.41 -20.79 1.89
C LEU A 101 -7.78 -20.95 3.38
N GLY A 102 -8.73 -21.85 3.65
CA GLY A 102 -9.21 -22.17 5.00
C GLY A 102 -10.30 -21.24 5.54
N SER A 103 -10.70 -20.20 4.80
CA SER A 103 -11.83 -19.34 5.16
C SER A 103 -12.59 -18.86 3.92
N PRO A 104 -13.89 -18.56 4.03
CA PRO A 104 -14.66 -17.99 2.92
C PRO A 104 -14.16 -16.59 2.53
N GLY A 105 -14.23 -16.29 1.24
CA GLY A 105 -13.98 -14.95 0.68
C GLY A 105 -12.65 -14.82 -0.06
N GLY A 106 -12.35 -13.59 -0.44
CA GLY A 106 -11.17 -13.27 -1.25
C GLY A 106 -11.03 -11.78 -1.52
N LEU A 107 -10.09 -11.42 -2.40
CA LEU A 107 -9.82 -10.08 -2.91
C LEU A 107 -9.87 -10.11 -4.43
N VAL A 108 -10.30 -9.04 -5.07
CA VAL A 108 -10.44 -8.94 -6.53
C VAL A 108 -9.28 -8.12 -7.10
N TYR A 109 -8.73 -8.51 -8.25
CA TYR A 109 -7.62 -7.77 -8.86
C TYR A 109 -8.04 -6.37 -9.31
N GLN A 110 -7.14 -5.41 -9.11
CA GLN A 110 -7.28 -4.04 -9.58
C GLN A 110 -6.18 -3.72 -10.59
N ILE A 111 -6.44 -4.05 -11.85
CA ILE A 111 -5.47 -3.95 -12.95
C ILE A 111 -5.07 -2.48 -13.21
N ASN A 112 -6.00 -1.55 -13.02
CA ASN A 112 -5.78 -0.12 -13.28
C ASN A 112 -4.84 0.56 -12.28
N LYS A 113 -4.48 -0.11 -11.18
CA LYS A 113 -3.65 0.45 -10.11
C LYS A 113 -2.20 -0.03 -10.15
N ILE A 114 -1.83 -0.88 -11.11
CA ILE A 114 -0.47 -1.40 -11.26
C ILE A 114 0.36 -0.35 -12.02
N SER A 115 1.60 -0.10 -11.58
CA SER A 115 2.47 0.92 -12.20
C SER A 115 2.65 0.59 -13.68
N PRO A 116 2.36 1.53 -14.62
CA PRO A 116 2.63 1.27 -16.02
C PRO A 116 4.13 1.17 -16.22
N ARG A 117 4.59 0.06 -16.79
CA ARG A 117 5.94 -0.03 -17.36
C ARG A 117 5.96 0.88 -18.59
N TYR A 118 6.62 2.02 -18.49
CA TYR A 118 7.05 2.83 -19.63
C TYR A 118 8.57 2.91 -19.62
#